data_AF-A0A934QT05-F1
#
_entry.id   AF-A0A934QT05-F1
#
_cell.length_a   1.000
_cell.length_b   1.000
_cell.length_c   1.000
_cell.angle_alpha   90.00
_cell.angle_beta   90.00
_cell.angle_gamma   90.00
#
_symmetry.space_group_name_H-M   'P 1'
#
loop_
_entity.id
_entity.type
_entity.pdbx_description
1 polymer ?
#
loop_
_entity_poly.entity_id
_entity_poly.type
_entity_poly.pdbx_seq_one_letter_code
_entity_poly.pdbx_strand_id
1 'polypeptide(L)' 'MASLFNKVARFAKSPQGRRMISEAKRMAKDPQKRQQAKDALGKLRGKGGSDGGTPPSRPH' A
#
# COMPACT_ATOMS: atom_id res chain seq x y z
N MET A 1 1.04 -6.34 28.53
CA MET A 1 0.98 -5.86 27.12
C MET A 1 1.44 -4.40 26.90
N ALA A 2 1.57 -3.55 27.91
CA ALA A 2 1.99 -2.14 27.72
C ALA A 2 3.44 -1.92 27.24
N SER A 3 4.37 -2.83 27.53
CA SER A 3 5.81 -2.61 27.29
C SER A 3 6.20 -2.66 25.79
N LEU A 4 5.59 -3.55 24.99
CA LEU A 4 5.85 -3.64 23.55
C LEU A 4 5.29 -2.44 22.79
N PHE A 5 4.06 -2.01 23.13
CA PHE A 5 3.49 -0.77 22.58
C PHE A 5 4.34 0.45 22.92
N ASN A 6 4.88 0.54 24.13
CA ASN A 6 5.74 1.64 24.52
C ASN A 6 7.10 1.63 23.78
N LYS A 7 7.64 0.44 23.46
CA LYS A 7 8.83 0.29 22.60
C LYS A 7 8.55 0.69 21.15
N VAL A 8 7.41 0.29 20.59
CA VAL A 8 6.99 0.70 19.24
C VAL A 8 6.70 2.20 19.19
N ALA A 9 6.06 2.77 20.23
CA ALA A 9 5.83 4.20 20.34
C ALA A 9 7.14 5.00 20.46
N ARG A 10 8.09 4.53 21.27
CA ARG A 10 9.45 5.11 21.36
C ARG A 10 10.22 4.96 20.05
N PHE A 11 10.07 3.84 19.35
CA PHE A 11 10.70 3.61 18.05
C PHE A 11 10.08 4.51 16.97
N ALA A 12 8.75 4.64 16.92
CA ALA A 12 8.04 5.56 16.04
C ALA A 12 8.35 7.03 16.35
N LYS A 13 8.62 7.36 17.62
CA LYS A 13 9.06 8.70 18.08
C LYS A 13 10.56 8.93 17.92
N SER A 14 11.34 7.88 17.65
CA SER A 14 12.77 7.97 17.32
C SER A 14 12.98 8.55 15.91
N PRO A 15 14.06 9.31 15.67
CA PRO A 15 14.42 9.79 14.34
C PRO A 15 14.49 8.69 13.28
N GLN A 16 14.85 7.46 13.66
CA GLN A 16 14.88 6.30 12.76
C GLN A 16 13.46 5.85 12.35
N GLY A 17 12.54 5.71 13.29
CA GLY A 17 11.15 5.32 12.99
C GLY A 17 10.39 6.40 12.23
N ARG A 18 10.64 7.68 12.51
CA ARG A 18 10.10 8.79 11.71
C ARG A 18 10.57 8.74 10.26
N ARG A 19 11.84 8.40 9.99
CA ARG A 19 12.35 8.23 8.62
C ARG A 19 11.66 7.07 7.92
N MET A 20 11.56 5.92 8.58
CA MET A 20 10.89 4.73 8.03
C MET A 20 9.40 4.98 7.75
N ILE A 21 8.67 5.65 8.66
CA ILE A 21 7.28 6.05 8.46
C ILE A 21 7.16 7.10 7.34
N SER A 22 8.08 8.07 7.28
CA SER A 22 8.08 9.10 6.23
C SER A 22 8.35 8.49 4.85
N GLU A 23 9.26 7.53 4.77
CA GLU A 23 9.61 6.81 3.56
C GLU A 23 8.46 5.90 3.12
N ALA A 24 7.87 5.14 4.04
CA ALA A 24 6.63 4.40 3.79
C ALA A 24 5.49 5.32 3.34
N LYS A 25 5.34 6.48 3.98
CA LYS A 25 4.34 7.49 3.63
C LYS A 25 4.61 8.09 2.25
N ARG A 26 5.87 8.31 1.86
CA ARG A 26 6.26 8.73 0.50
C ARG A 26 5.94 7.66 -0.53
N MET A 27 6.32 6.41 -0.27
CA MET A 27 5.98 5.28 -1.13
C MET A 27 4.47 5.09 -1.28
N ALA A 28 3.70 5.34 -0.22
CA ALA A 28 2.23 5.26 -0.24
C ALA A 28 1.56 6.51 -0.85
N LYS A 29 2.18 7.69 -0.73
CA LYS A 29 1.71 8.93 -1.35
C LYS A 29 1.98 8.96 -2.85
N ASP A 30 2.86 8.10 -3.34
CA ASP A 30 3.25 8.07 -4.74
C ASP A 30 2.09 7.55 -5.60
N PRO A 31 1.38 8.42 -6.35
CA PRO A 31 0.23 8.02 -7.13
C PRO A 31 0.63 7.08 -8.27
N GLN A 32 1.86 7.22 -8.79
CA GLN A 32 2.37 6.37 -9.89
C GLN A 32 2.57 4.92 -9.43
N LYS A 33 3.13 4.70 -8.22
CA LYS A 33 3.23 3.35 -7.65
C LYS A 33 1.86 2.78 -7.31
N ARG A 34 0.91 3.63 -6.91
CA ARG A 34 -0.49 3.22 -6.68
C ARG A 34 -1.15 2.71 -7.96
N GLN A 35 -0.94 3.36 -9.10
CA GLN A 35 -1.46 2.92 -10.40
C GLN A 35 -0.87 1.55 -10.79
N GLN A 36 0.46 1.41 -10.70
CA GLN A 36 1.13 0.13 -11.01
C GLN A 36 0.73 -0.99 -10.05
N ALA A 37 0.60 -0.70 -8.76
CA ALA A 37 0.14 -1.67 -7.77
C ALA A 37 -1.32 -2.07 -8.01
N LYS A 38 -2.20 -1.13 -8.37
CA LYS A 38 -3.59 -1.44 -8.75
C LYS A 38 -3.67 -2.29 -10.01
N ASP A 39 -2.85 -2.01 -11.02
CA ASP A 39 -2.79 -2.78 -12.26
C ASP A 39 -2.24 -4.20 -12.02
N ALA A 40 -1.15 -4.31 -11.26
CA ALA A 40 -0.56 -5.60 -10.85
C ALA A 40 -1.53 -6.40 -9.97
N LEU A 41 -2.20 -5.75 -9.02
CA LEU A 41 -3.21 -6.39 -8.17
C LEU A 41 -4.45 -6.79 -8.98
N GLY A 42 -4.85 -6.01 -9.99
CA GLY A 42 -5.92 -6.35 -10.92
C GLY A 42 -5.58 -7.57 -11.77
N LYS A 43 -4.34 -7.67 -12.26
CA LYS A 43 -3.83 -8.84 -12.99
C LYS A 43 -3.71 -10.09 -12.10
N LEU A 44 -3.26 -9.93 -10.86
CA LEU A 44 -3.18 -11.01 -9.87
C LEU A 44 -4.57 -11.50 -9.44
N ARG A 45 -5.50 -10.56 -9.21
CA ARG A 45 -6.89 -10.88 -8.84
C ARG A 45 -7.65 -11.52 -10.00
N GLY A 46 -7.43 -11.07 -11.24
CA GLY A 46 -8.00 -11.68 -12.45
C GLY A 46 -7.45 -13.08 -12.78
N LYS A 47 -6.34 -13.50 -12.16
CA LYS A 47 -5.77 -14.85 -12.33
C LYS A 47 -6.08 -15.80 -11.16
N GLY A 48 -6.59 -15.27 -10.05
CA GLY A 48 -6.88 -16.04 -8.81
C GLY A 48 -8.34 -16.05 -8.36
N GLY A 49 -9.22 -15.28 -8.98
CA GLY A 49 -10.65 -15.27 -8.67
C GLY A 49 -11.47 -14.96 -9.91
N SER A 50 -12.19 -15.96 -10.40
CA SER A 50 -13.27 -15.78 -11.35
C SER A 50 -14.28 -14.74 -10.84
N ASP A 51 -14.89 -14.04 -11.79
CA ASP A 51 -16.11 -13.24 -11.68
C ASP A 51 -16.08 -11.83 -11.06
N GLY A 52 -16.37 -10.86 -11.92
CA GLY A 52 -17.19 -9.69 -11.58
C GLY A 52 -16.45 -8.37 -11.35
N GLY A 53 -16.31 -7.55 -12.40
CA GLY A 53 -16.20 -6.10 -12.22
C GLY A 53 -15.16 -5.34 -13.04
N THR A 54 -15.14 -5.51 -14.35
CA THR A 54 -14.73 -4.42 -15.25
C THR A 54 -15.61 -4.45 -16.49
N PRO A 55 -16.52 -3.49 -16.70
CA PRO A 55 -17.12 -3.32 -18.01
C PRO A 55 -16.00 -2.94 -19.00
N PRO A 56 -15.99 -3.50 -20.23
CA PRO A 56 -15.05 -3.08 -21.24
C PRO A 56 -15.36 -1.62 -21.61
N SER A 57 -14.45 -0.70 -21.27
CA SER A 57 -14.46 0.62 -21.89
C SER A 57 -13.85 0.49 -23.29
N ARG A 58 -14.69 0.18 -24.27
CA ARG A 58 -14.46 0.55 -25.68
C ARG A 58 -15.59 1.48 -26.10
N PRO A 59 -15.25 2.74 -26.43
CA PRO A 59 -15.77 3.29 -27.66
C PRO A 59 -14.67 4.01 -28.46
N HIS A 60 -14.25 3.38 -29.56
CA HIS A 60 -14.19 3.93 -30.93
C HIS A 60 -13.90 2.78 -31.88
#